data_AF-A0A383CI30-F1
#
_entry.id   AF-A0A383CI30-F1
#
_cell.length_a   1.000
_cell.length_b   1.000
_cell.length_c   1.000
_cell.angle_alpha   90.00
_cell.angle_beta   90.00
_cell.angle_gamma   90.00
#
_symmetry.space_group_name_H-M   'P 1'
#
loop_
_entity.id
_entity.type
_entity.pdbx_description
1 polymer ?
#
loop_
_entity_poly.entity_id
_entity_poly.type
_entity_poly.pdbx_seq_one_letter_code
_entity_poly.pdbx_strand_id
1 'polypeptide(L)'
;MEKNKKKSEKIAKKRIKLGLILNEIGEKNNLRVEEEEVKNEIQKQVQSMPGQQKQVLEYYQKNPSAAASLKGSIYEDKIITLIKQKAKKIKKIISIKEADEIIKNDYENKKISSESAKNDDQIKTKKALKKGKKGKKIRKK
;
A
#
# COMPACT_ATOMS: atom_id res chain seq x y z
N MET A 1 -9.54 5.56 22.35
CA MET A 1 -10.28 5.01 21.19
C MET A 1 -10.70 6.12 20.21
N GLU A 2 -11.26 7.23 20.68
CA GLU A 2 -11.87 8.26 19.83
C GLU A 2 -10.90 9.13 18.99
N LYS A 3 -9.71 9.46 19.51
CA LYS A 3 -8.69 10.25 18.79
C LYS A 3 -8.21 9.57 17.50
N ASN A 4 -8.06 8.25 17.50
CA ASN A 4 -7.65 7.49 16.31
C ASN A 4 -8.78 7.37 15.28
N LYS A 5 -10.05 7.35 15.73
CA LYS A 5 -11.21 7.29 14.84
C LYS A 5 -11.26 8.48 13.89
N LYS A 6 -11.08 9.71 14.39
CA LYS A 6 -11.07 10.93 13.54
C LYS A 6 -9.91 10.94 12.53
N LYS A 7 -8.73 10.44 12.90
CA LYS A 7 -7.56 10.34 11.99
C LYS A 7 -7.81 9.30 10.90
N SER A 8 -8.27 8.09 11.29
CA SER A 8 -8.60 7.02 10.35
C SER A 8 -9.74 7.43 9.40
N GLU A 9 -10.76 8.12 9.89
CA GLU A 9 -11.87 8.62 9.08
C GLU A 9 -11.40 9.64 8.03
N LYS A 10 -10.51 10.58 8.40
CA LYS A 10 -9.91 11.52 7.45
C LYS A 10 -9.12 10.80 6.34
N ILE A 11 -8.37 9.75 6.70
CA ILE A 11 -7.61 8.95 5.73
C ILE A 11 -8.57 8.17 4.81
N ALA A 12 -9.60 7.54 5.38
CA ALA A 12 -10.62 6.81 4.64
C ALA A 12 -11.36 7.71 3.64
N LYS A 13 -11.82 8.90 4.07
CA LYS A 13 -12.47 9.88 3.19
C LYS A 13 -11.58 10.27 2.01
N LYS A 14 -10.28 10.50 2.24
CA LYS A 14 -9.33 10.80 1.17
C LYS A 14 -9.21 9.64 0.18
N ARG A 15 -9.06 8.39 0.66
CA ARG A 15 -8.94 7.21 -0.20
C ARG A 15 -10.19 6.96 -1.03
N ILE A 16 -11.37 7.03 -0.42
CA ILE A 16 -12.65 6.87 -1.12
C ILE A 16 -12.79 7.93 -2.20
N LYS A 17 -12.54 9.21 -1.86
CA LYS A 17 -12.61 10.31 -2.82
C LYS A 17 -11.66 10.10 -4.01
N LEU A 18 -10.42 9.68 -3.74
CA LEU A 18 -9.45 9.40 -4.81
C LEU A 18 -9.88 8.22 -5.68
N GLY A 19 -10.34 7.12 -5.08
CA GLY A 19 -10.84 5.96 -5.82
C GLY A 19 -12.00 6.31 -6.74
N LEU A 20 -12.95 7.13 -6.28
CA LEU A 20 -14.07 7.61 -7.11
C LEU A 20 -13.58 8.46 -8.29
N ILE A 21 -12.64 9.38 -8.07
CA ILE A 21 -12.07 10.22 -9.13
C ILE A 21 -11.33 9.37 -10.16
N LEU A 22 -10.52 8.41 -9.71
CA LEU A 22 -9.79 7.51 -10.59
C LEU A 22 -10.74 6.64 -11.42
N ASN A 23 -11.82 6.14 -10.81
CA ASN A 23 -12.84 5.37 -11.52
C ASN A 23 -13.51 6.19 -12.63
N GLU A 24 -13.94 7.42 -12.32
CA GLU A 24 -14.55 8.35 -13.28
C GLU A 24 -13.62 8.65 -14.47
N ILE A 25 -12.33 8.83 -14.22
CA ILE A 25 -11.34 9.05 -15.28
C ILE A 25 -11.20 7.80 -16.15
N GLY A 26 -11.12 6.62 -15.54
CA GLY A 26 -10.98 5.38 -16.29
C GLY A 26 -12.21 5.04 -17.12
N GLU A 27 -13.42 5.25 -16.59
CA GLU A 27 -14.68 5.07 -17.32
C GLU A 27 -14.79 6.02 -18.51
N LYS A 28 -14.49 7.31 -18.34
CA LYS A 28 -14.52 8.32 -19.42
C LYS A 28 -13.54 8.05 -20.56
N ASN A 29 -12.47 7.30 -20.29
CA ASN A 29 -11.47 6.93 -21.30
C ASN A 29 -11.60 5.45 -21.70
N ASN A 30 -12.70 4.78 -21.30
CA ASN A 30 -12.99 3.37 -21.56
C ASN A 30 -11.81 2.44 -21.23
N LEU A 31 -11.06 2.76 -20.18
CA LEU A 31 -9.92 1.94 -19.77
C LEU A 31 -10.44 0.60 -19.25
N ARG A 32 -9.90 -0.49 -19.79
CA ARG A 32 -10.17 -1.84 -19.33
C ARG A 32 -8.85 -2.57 -19.13
N VAL A 33 -8.82 -3.44 -18.13
CA VAL A 33 -7.71 -4.36 -17.91
C VAL A 33 -8.11 -5.69 -18.51
N GLU A 34 -7.32 -6.13 -19.48
CA GLU A 34 -7.51 -7.42 -20.14
C GLU A 34 -6.92 -8.54 -19.30
N GLU A 35 -7.44 -9.75 -19.48
CA GLU A 35 -6.96 -10.93 -18.74
C GLU A 35 -5.50 -11.26 -19.07
N GLU A 36 -5.07 -10.98 -20.29
CA GLU A 36 -3.68 -11.19 -20.72
C GLU A 36 -2.70 -10.33 -19.93
N GLU A 37 -3.08 -9.08 -19.63
CA GLU A 37 -2.24 -8.17 -18.84
C GLU A 37 -2.07 -8.65 -17.42
N VAL A 38 -3.15 -9.18 -16.81
CA VAL A 38 -3.10 -9.78 -15.48
C VAL A 38 -2.19 -11.01 -15.51
N LYS A 39 -2.29 -11.88 -16.53
CA LYS A 39 -1.41 -13.04 -16.69
C LYS A 39 0.06 -12.64 -16.85
N ASN A 40 0.33 -11.62 -17.66
CA ASN A 40 1.68 -11.10 -17.88
C ASN A 40 2.27 -10.54 -16.57
N GLU A 41 1.47 -9.83 -15.77
CA GLU A 41 1.93 -9.29 -14.50
C GLU A 41 2.18 -10.40 -13.45
N ILE A 42 1.33 -11.43 -13.41
CA ILE A 42 1.59 -12.64 -12.61
C ILE A 42 2.91 -13.28 -13.04
N GLN A 43 3.16 -13.40 -14.34
CA GLN A 43 4.39 -13.98 -14.85
C GLN A 43 5.63 -13.16 -14.47
N LYS A 44 5.56 -11.82 -14.52
CA LYS A 44 6.63 -10.94 -14.01
C LYS A 44 6.88 -11.16 -12.52
N GLN A 45 5.82 -11.31 -11.73
CA GLN A 45 5.94 -11.58 -10.29
C GLN A 45 6.55 -12.96 -10.00
N VAL A 46 6.25 -13.96 -10.83
CA VAL A 46 6.88 -15.28 -10.77
C VAL A 46 8.37 -15.19 -11.11
N GLN A 47 8.74 -14.40 -12.11
CA GLN A 47 10.14 -14.20 -12.51
C GLN A 47 10.95 -13.45 -11.44
N SER A 48 10.34 -12.52 -10.71
CA SER A 48 11.01 -11.78 -9.63
C SER A 48 11.27 -12.64 -8.37
N MET A 49 10.64 -13.82 -8.26
CA MET A 49 10.74 -14.73 -7.12
C MET A 49 11.31 -16.11 -7.52
N PRO A 50 12.62 -16.22 -7.79
CA PRO A 50 13.25 -17.50 -8.12
C PRO A 50 13.19 -18.47 -6.93
N GLY A 51 12.79 -19.72 -7.18
CA GLY A 51 12.67 -20.78 -6.17
C GLY A 51 11.26 -20.95 -5.58
N GLN A 52 10.36 -19.97 -5.78
CA GLN A 52 8.97 -20.01 -5.30
C GLN A 52 7.95 -19.93 -6.43
N GLN A 53 8.37 -20.10 -7.69
CA GLN A 53 7.54 -19.86 -8.86
C GLN A 53 6.22 -20.63 -8.84
N LYS A 54 6.27 -21.91 -8.46
CA LYS A 54 5.08 -22.77 -8.37
C LYS A 54 4.09 -22.30 -7.31
N GLN A 55 4.59 -21.87 -6.15
CA GLN A 55 3.75 -21.38 -5.05
C GLN A 55 3.06 -20.07 -5.40
N VAL A 56 3.76 -19.15 -6.07
CA VAL A 56 3.18 -17.87 -6.52
C VAL A 56 2.09 -18.11 -7.55
N LEU A 57 2.32 -18.98 -8.53
CA LEU A 57 1.31 -19.32 -9.55
C LEU A 57 0.07 -19.95 -8.90
N GLU A 58 0.28 -20.92 -8.01
CA GLU A 58 -0.80 -21.62 -7.28
C GLU A 58 -1.59 -20.66 -6.38
N TYR A 59 -0.91 -19.68 -5.76
CA TYR A 59 -1.55 -18.65 -4.94
C TYR A 59 -2.54 -17.82 -5.76
N TYR A 60 -2.17 -17.34 -6.94
CA TYR A 60 -3.07 -16.56 -7.79
C TYR A 60 -4.18 -17.41 -8.42
N GLN A 61 -3.93 -18.68 -8.72
CA GLN A 61 -4.96 -19.58 -9.23
C GLN A 61 -6.02 -19.91 -8.17
N LYS A 62 -5.62 -20.17 -6.93
CA LYS A 62 -6.55 -20.52 -5.84
C LYS A 62 -7.26 -19.31 -5.23
N ASN A 63 -6.67 -18.11 -5.34
CA ASN A 63 -7.20 -16.90 -4.72
C ASN A 63 -7.66 -15.88 -5.77
N PRO A 64 -8.92 -15.94 -6.23
CA PRO A 64 -9.44 -14.96 -7.19
C PRO A 64 -9.40 -13.52 -6.65
N SER A 65 -9.46 -13.33 -5.33
CA SER A 65 -9.28 -12.01 -4.69
C SER A 65 -7.88 -11.42 -4.91
N ALA A 66 -6.84 -12.26 -4.95
CA ALA A 66 -5.47 -11.82 -5.23
C ALA A 66 -5.32 -11.37 -6.69
N ALA A 67 -5.92 -12.12 -7.62
CA ALA A 67 -5.97 -11.74 -9.03
C ALA A 67 -6.76 -10.43 -9.24
N ALA A 68 -7.88 -10.25 -8.54
CA ALA A 68 -8.66 -9.01 -8.58
C ALA A 68 -7.88 -7.80 -8.03
N SER A 69 -7.11 -8.01 -6.96
CA SER A 69 -6.23 -6.96 -6.40
C SER A 69 -5.16 -6.55 -7.41
N LEU A 70 -4.53 -7.52 -8.07
CA LEU A 70 -3.53 -7.26 -9.11
C LEU A 70 -4.13 -6.51 -10.30
N LYS A 71 -5.34 -6.91 -10.73
CA LYS A 71 -6.12 -6.21 -11.76
C LYS A 71 -6.37 -4.75 -11.38
N GLY A 72 -6.72 -4.49 -10.12
CA GLY A 72 -6.89 -3.13 -9.59
C GLY A 72 -5.62 -2.29 -9.71
N SER A 73 -4.46 -2.85 -9.34
CA SER A 73 -3.17 -2.17 -9.47
C SER A 73 -2.83 -1.85 -10.94
N ILE A 74 -3.04 -2.81 -11.85
CA ILE A 74 -2.80 -2.58 -13.29
C ILE A 74 -3.71 -1.48 -13.83
N TYR A 75 -4.98 -1.44 -13.39
CA TYR A 75 -5.94 -0.40 -13.78
C TYR A 75 -5.47 1.00 -13.32
N GLU A 76 -5.02 1.12 -12.08
CA GLU A 76 -4.49 2.37 -11.53
C GLU A 76 -3.27 2.84 -12.32
N ASP A 77 -2.32 1.95 -12.63
CA ASP A 77 -1.12 2.29 -13.40
C ASP A 77 -1.45 2.79 -14.81
N LYS A 78 -2.47 2.21 -15.45
CA LYS A 78 -2.98 2.69 -16.74
C LYS A 78 -3.56 4.09 -16.63
N ILE A 79 -4.38 4.36 -15.62
CA ILE A 79 -4.94 5.70 -15.39
C ILE A 79 -3.82 6.72 -15.17
N ILE A 80 -2.82 6.38 -14.34
CA ILE A 80 -1.67 7.25 -14.07
C ILE A 80 -0.90 7.53 -15.37
N THR A 81 -0.70 6.52 -16.20
CA THR A 81 -0.02 6.67 -17.50
C THR A 81 -0.80 7.60 -18.43
N LEU A 82 -2.12 7.46 -18.50
CA LEU A 82 -2.99 8.35 -19.28
C LEU A 82 -2.93 9.79 -18.76
N ILE A 83 -2.96 9.98 -17.44
CA ILE A 83 -2.82 11.30 -16.82
C ILE A 83 -1.47 11.91 -17.20
N LYS A 84 -0.37 11.15 -17.09
CA LYS A 84 0.98 11.61 -17.46
C LYS A 84 1.10 11.98 -18.95
N GLN A 85 0.35 11.31 -19.82
CA GLN A 85 0.32 11.60 -21.25
C GLN A 85 -0.44 12.90 -21.54
N LYS A 86 -1.57 13.14 -20.87
CA LYS A 86 -2.39 14.37 -21.04
C LYS A 86 -1.86 15.57 -20.25
N ALA A 87 -1.06 15.35 -19.22
CA ALA A 87 -0.52 16.40 -18.37
C ALA A 87 0.55 17.23 -19.09
N LYS A 88 0.53 18.55 -18.86
CA LYS A 88 1.56 19.47 -19.34
C LYS A 88 2.88 19.17 -18.64
N LYS A 89 3.87 18.67 -19.38
CA LYS A 89 5.21 18.38 -18.87
C LYS A 89 6.01 19.68 -18.79
N ILE A 90 6.43 20.05 -17.58
CA ILE A 90 7.31 21.21 -17.34
C ILE A 90 8.69 20.67 -17.00
N LYS A 91 9.69 20.98 -17.83
CA LYS A 91 11.09 20.65 -17.56
C LYS A 91 11.70 21.80 -16.75
N LYS A 92 12.17 21.52 -15.54
CA LYS A 92 12.93 22.46 -14.71
C LYS A 92 14.40 22.04 -14.74
N ILE A 93 15.28 22.94 -15.16
CA ILE A 93 16.72 22.75 -15.06
C ILE A 93 17.09 23.16 -13.62
N ILE A 94 17.71 22.25 -12.89
CA ILE A 94 18.18 22.46 -11.51
C ILE A 94 19.69 22.21 -11.45
N SER A 95 20.36 22.89 -10.53
CA SER A 95 21.78 22.67 -10.26
C SER A 95 21.99 21.43 -9.38
N ILE A 96 23.23 20.91 -9.36
CA ILE A 96 23.61 19.74 -8.54
C ILE A 96 23.35 20.01 -7.05
N LYS A 97 23.65 21.23 -6.57
CA LYS A 97 23.41 21.62 -5.16
C LYS A 97 21.93 21.60 -4.79
N GLU A 98 21.06 22.14 -5.66
CA GLU A 98 19.62 22.11 -5.45
C GLU A 98 19.05 20.68 -5.53
N ALA A 99 19.60 19.83 -6.41
CA ALA A 99 19.23 18.43 -6.48
C ALA A 99 19.56 17.69 -5.17
N ASP A 100 20.75 17.91 -4.61
CA ASP A 100 21.16 17.34 -3.32
C ASP A 100 20.26 17.80 -2.17
N GLU A 101 19.85 19.07 -2.16
CA GLU A 101 18.92 19.60 -1.17
C GLU A 101 17.53 18.97 -1.28
N ILE A 102 17.00 18.80 -2.50
CA ILE A 102 15.73 18.11 -2.73
C ILE A 102 15.80 16.67 -2.24
N ILE A 103 16.86 15.94 -2.57
CA ILE A 103 17.04 14.54 -2.16
C ILE A 103 17.15 14.42 -0.63
N LYS A 104 17.91 15.30 0.03
CA LYS A 104 18.03 15.34 1.49
C LYS A 104 16.68 15.63 2.16
N ASN A 105 15.95 16.62 1.67
CA ASN A 105 14.62 16.96 2.18
C ASN A 105 13.64 15.80 2.03
N ASP A 106 13.65 15.10 0.89
CA ASP A 106 12.81 13.91 0.69
C ASP A 106 13.19 12.78 1.63
N TYR A 107 14.49 12.56 1.89
CA TYR A 107 14.97 11.57 2.85
C TYR A 107 14.53 11.88 4.28
N GLU A 108 14.71 13.13 4.73
CA GLU A 108 14.31 13.55 6.08
C GLU A 108 12.78 13.48 6.27
N ASN A 109 12.00 13.89 5.26
CA ASN A 109 10.54 13.75 5.29
C ASN A 109 10.11 12.27 5.39
N LYS A 110 10.80 11.36 4.68
CA LYS A 110 10.55 9.91 4.77
C LYS A 110 10.91 9.37 6.15
N LYS A 111 12.03 9.82 6.72
CA LYS A 111 12.51 9.45 8.06
C LYS A 111 11.50 9.84 9.14
N ILE A 112 11.04 11.10 9.11
CA ILE A 112 10.00 11.64 10.00
C ILE A 112 8.70 10.83 9.90
N SER A 113 8.29 10.43 8.69
CA SER A 113 7.11 9.57 8.50
C SER A 113 7.29 8.15 9.08
N SER A 114 8.51 7.62 9.08
CA SER A 114 8.86 6.31 9.63
C SER A 114 9.05 6.32 11.15
N GLU A 115 9.60 7.38 11.74
CA GLU A 115 9.66 7.57 13.20
C GLU A 115 8.26 7.83 13.79
N SER A 116 7.37 8.52 13.05
CA SER A 116 5.97 8.72 13.45
C SER A 116 5.16 7.42 13.51
N ALA A 117 5.53 6.42 12.71
CA ALA A 117 4.89 5.09 12.72
C ALA A 117 5.38 4.21 13.88
N LYS A 118 6.63 4.39 14.34
CA LYS A 118 7.22 3.60 15.44
C LYS A 118 6.71 3.99 16.84
N ASN A 119 6.10 5.17 16.99
CA ASN A 119 5.62 5.68 18.28
C ASN A 119 4.21 5.21 18.68
N ASP A 120 3.42 4.61 17.77
CA ASP A 120 2.06 4.14 18.10
C ASP A 120 2.04 2.68 18.62
N ASP A 121 3.09 1.88 18.36
CA ASP A 121 3.16 0.48 18.80
C ASP A 121 3.77 0.26 20.20
N GLN A 122 4.48 1.24 20.76
CA GLN A 122 5.14 1.08 22.07
C GLN A 122 4.24 1.32 23.30
N ILE A 123 3.02 1.87 23.13
CA ILE A 123 2.11 2.08 24.27
C ILE A 123 1.33 0.78 24.62
N LYS A 124 1.27 -0.21 23.73
CA LYS A 124 0.47 -1.44 23.97
C LYS A 124 1.22 -2.57 24.71
N THR A 125 2.54 -2.59 24.76
CA THR A 125 3.29 -3.72 25.35
C THR A 125 3.62 -3.60 26.84
N LYS A 126 3.47 -2.42 27.49
CA LYS A 126 3.77 -2.26 28.93
C LYS A 126 2.56 -2.38 29.89
N LYS A 127 1.31 -2.47 29.41
CA LYS A 127 0.12 -2.62 30.28
C LYS A 127 -0.43 -4.04 30.41
N ALA A 128 0.09 -5.02 29.66
CA ALA A 128 -0.40 -6.42 29.71
C ALA A 128 0.35 -7.33 30.70
N LEU A 129 1.53 -6.97 31.22
CA LEU A 129 2.33 -7.86 32.09
C LEU A 129 2.03 -7.80 33.60
N LYS A 130 0.98 -7.10 34.05
CA LYS A 130 0.63 -7.01 35.49
C LYS A 130 -0.66 -7.71 35.94
N LYS A 131 -1.33 -8.51 35.09
CA LYS A 131 -2.50 -9.32 35.51
C LYS A 131 -2.39 -10.76 35.02
N GLY A 132 -1.71 -11.61 35.80
CA GLY A 132 -1.64 -13.04 35.50
C GLY A 132 -0.65 -13.82 36.36
N LYS A 133 -0.61 -13.59 37.69
CA LYS A 133 0.07 -14.51 38.61
C LYS A 133 -0.92 -15.11 39.61
N LYS A 134 -0.96 -16.45 39.58
CA LYS A 134 -1.42 -17.43 40.57
C LYS A 134 -2.91 -17.83 40.52
N GLY A 135 -3.14 -18.91 39.78
CA GLY A 135 -4.35 -19.71 39.75
C GLY A 135 -4.67 -20.39 41.09
N LYS A 136 -5.97 -20.65 41.25
CA LYS A 136 -6.63 -21.25 42.40
C LYS A 136 -6.13 -22.68 42.68
N LYS A 137 -5.82 -22.86 43.97
CA LYS A 137 -5.73 -24.07 44.77
C LYS A 137 -6.92 -25.05 44.62
N ILE A 138 -6.63 -26.35 44.86
CA ILE A 138 -7.45 -27.41 45.52
C ILE A 138 -8.47 -28.16 44.63
N ARG A 139 -8.66 -29.51 44.66
CA ARG A 139 -8.10 -30.67 45.40
C ARG A 139 -8.59 -31.99 44.73
N LYS A 140 -7.75 -33.04 44.86
CA LYS A 140 -8.04 -34.45 45.21
C LYS A 140 -9.39 -35.08 44.81
N LYS A 141 -9.35 -36.21 44.12
CA LYS A 141 -9.32 -37.56 44.71
C LYS A 141 -8.88 -38.57 43.66
#